data_AF-A0A087RLP9-F1
#
_entry.id   AF-A0A087RLP9-F1
#
_cell.length_a   1.000
_cell.length_b   1.000
_cell.length_c   1.000
_cell.angle_alpha   90.00
_cell.angle_beta   90.00
_cell.angle_gamma   90.00
#
_symmetry.space_group_name_H-M   'P 1'
#
loop_
_entity.id
_entity.type
_entity.pdbx_description
1 polymer ?
#
loop_
_entity_poly.entity_id
_entity_poly.type
_entity_poly.pdbx_seq_one_letter_code
_entity_poly.pdbx_strand_id
1 'polypeptide(L)'
;MIRHDGYDEEDLMNDVEDKRNTELSFDDISEIGFEEKTWGSVLQLEYEKDGKKEKFQYSIAQDWVKYPAKEPTKYMKVDWAPFVQYIKDRQKFTK
;
A
#
# COMPACT_ATOMS: atom_id res chain seq x y z
N MET A 1 13.75 22.62 -13.35
CA MET A 1 14.72 21.50 -13.45
C MET A 1 13.90 20.24 -13.26
N ILE A 2 13.70 19.46 -14.32
CA ILE A 2 12.89 18.23 -14.28
C ILE A 2 13.83 17.14 -13.74
N ARG A 3 13.54 16.56 -12.55
CA ARG A 3 14.28 15.39 -12.03
C ARG A 3 14.05 14.24 -13.01
N HIS A 4 15.08 13.87 -13.77
CA HIS A 4 15.02 12.81 -14.79
C HIS A 4 15.33 11.41 -14.24
N ASP A 5 15.99 11.35 -13.09
CA ASP A 5 16.17 10.20 -12.22
C ASP A 5 15.81 10.74 -10.83
N GLY A 6 14.94 10.19 -10.00
CA GLY A 6 14.26 8.92 -9.88
C GLY A 6 14.03 8.83 -8.37
N TYR A 7 12.81 8.53 -7.92
CA TYR A 7 12.50 8.50 -6.49
C TYR A 7 13.38 7.43 -5.81
N ASP A 8 14.22 7.84 -4.87
CA ASP A 8 15.31 7.03 -4.32
C ASP A 8 15.20 6.79 -2.80
N GLU A 9 16.23 6.17 -2.21
CA GLU A 9 16.26 5.87 -0.78
C GLU A 9 16.27 7.15 0.08
N GLU A 10 16.87 8.24 -0.39
CA GLU A 10 16.87 9.51 0.35
C GLU A 10 15.47 10.13 0.34
N ASP A 11 14.79 10.13 -0.81
CA ASP A 11 13.39 10.55 -0.91
C ASP A 11 12.49 9.72 0.03
N LEU A 12 12.70 8.39 0.09
CA LEU A 12 11.99 7.51 1.03
C LEU A 12 12.26 7.85 2.51
N MET A 13 13.51 8.09 2.89
CA MET A 13 13.87 8.47 4.26
C MET A 13 13.24 9.81 4.64
N ASN A 14 13.27 10.79 3.74
CA ASN A 14 12.63 12.08 3.94
C ASN A 14 11.12 11.95 4.10
N ASP A 15 10.49 11.09 3.31
CA ASP A 15 9.06 10.83 3.41
C ASP A 15 8.71 10.18 4.74
N VAL A 16 9.51 9.25 5.27
CA VAL A 16 9.27 8.64 6.59
C VAL A 16 9.26 9.69 7.72
N GLU A 17 10.10 10.71 7.63
CA GLU A 17 10.17 11.80 8.62
C GLU A 17 9.06 12.87 8.48
N ASP A 18 8.21 12.76 7.46
CA ASP A 18 7.14 13.73 7.22
C ASP A 18 6.06 13.66 8.32
N LYS A 19 5.87 14.77 9.04
CA LYS A 19 4.88 14.92 10.12
C LYS A 19 3.43 14.79 9.65
N ARG A 20 3.17 14.86 8.34
CA ARG A 20 1.85 14.63 7.74
C ARG A 20 1.52 13.14 7.69
N ASN A 21 2.51 12.26 7.81
CA ASN A 21 2.27 10.83 7.83
C ASN A 21 1.56 10.39 9.10
N THR A 22 0.72 9.37 8.95
CA THR A 22 0.03 8.75 10.08
C THR A 22 0.81 7.52 10.51
N GLU A 23 1.40 7.60 11.71
CA GLU A 23 2.01 6.44 12.36
C GLU A 23 0.91 5.60 13.04
N LEU A 24 0.87 4.30 12.75
CA LEU A 24 -0.13 3.36 13.29
C LEU A 24 0.59 2.20 13.97
N SER A 25 0.13 1.83 15.16
CA SER A 25 0.45 0.53 15.74
C SER A 25 -0.29 -0.57 14.98
N PHE A 26 0.26 -1.78 14.93
CA PHE A 26 -0.45 -2.93 14.34
C PHE A 26 -1.81 -3.16 15.01
N ASP A 27 -1.90 -2.92 16.31
CA ASP A 27 -3.13 -3.09 17.08
C ASP A 27 -4.17 -1.98 16.81
N ASP A 28 -3.78 -0.85 16.21
CA ASP A 28 -4.71 0.22 15.81
C ASP A 28 -5.49 -0.17 14.53
N ILE A 29 -4.97 -1.14 13.78
CA ILE A 29 -5.55 -1.64 12.53
C ILE A 29 -6.70 -2.59 12.85
N SER A 30 -7.94 -2.12 12.73
CA SER A 30 -9.14 -2.93 12.93
C SER A 30 -9.40 -3.94 11.81
N GLU A 31 -9.09 -3.57 10.57
CA GLU A 31 -9.28 -4.44 9.41
C GLU A 31 -8.21 -4.16 8.36
N ILE A 32 -7.64 -5.23 7.81
CA ILE A 32 -6.76 -5.15 6.65
C ILE A 32 -7.00 -6.33 5.71
N GLY A 33 -7.15 -6.00 4.43
CA GLY A 33 -7.44 -6.94 3.37
C GLY A 33 -6.97 -6.42 2.03
N PHE A 34 -7.01 -7.29 1.03
CA PHE A 34 -6.71 -6.91 -0.34
C PHE A 34 -7.69 -7.57 -1.31
N GLU A 35 -7.88 -6.93 -2.45
CA GLU A 35 -8.71 -7.42 -3.53
C GLU A 35 -7.97 -7.27 -4.86
N GLU A 36 -7.94 -8.35 -5.64
CA GLU A 36 -7.43 -8.34 -7.01
C GLU A 36 -8.57 -7.99 -7.97
N LYS A 37 -8.42 -6.89 -8.71
CA LYS A 37 -9.34 -6.47 -9.76
C LYS A 37 -8.74 -6.75 -11.13
N THR A 38 -9.58 -6.78 -12.16
CA THR A 38 -9.14 -6.94 -13.55
C THR A 38 -8.22 -5.83 -14.05
N TRP A 39 -8.25 -4.66 -13.40
CA TRP A 39 -7.48 -3.47 -13.76
C TRP A 39 -6.33 -3.18 -12.80
N GLY A 40 -6.16 -3.94 -11.71
CA GLY A 40 -5.17 -3.64 -10.69
C GLY A 40 -5.42 -4.32 -9.36
N SER A 41 -4.53 -4.08 -8.39
CA SER A 41 -4.64 -4.60 -7.03
C SER A 41 -5.06 -3.50 -6.06
N VAL A 42 -5.90 -3.83 -5.09
CA VAL A 42 -6.44 -2.90 -4.11
C VAL A 42 -6.11 -3.38 -2.69
N LEU A 43 -5.51 -2.53 -1.87
CA LEU A 43 -5.33 -2.72 -0.43
C LEU A 43 -6.39 -1.92 0.32
N GLN A 44 -7.08 -2.56 1.25
CA GLN A 44 -8.09 -1.98 2.12
C GLN A 44 -7.55 -1.93 3.55
N LEU A 45 -7.64 -0.76 4.18
CA LEU A 45 -7.17 -0.53 5.54
C LEU A 45 -8.23 0.22 6.34
N GLU A 46 -8.66 -0.35 7.46
CA GLU A 46 -9.45 0.33 8.48
C GLU A 46 -8.67 0.37 9.78
N TYR A 47 -8.50 1.57 10.35
CA TYR A 47 -7.85 1.73 11.65
C TYR A 47 -8.66 2.66 12.55
N GLU A 48 -8.45 2.53 13.85
CA GLU A 48 -8.97 3.44 14.86
C GLU A 48 -7.81 4.05 15.63
N LYS A 49 -7.69 5.37 15.59
CA LYS A 49 -6.65 6.11 16.32
C LYS A 49 -7.27 7.35 16.95
N ASP A 50 -6.93 7.61 18.22
CA ASP A 50 -7.44 8.74 18.99
C ASP A 50 -8.98 8.86 18.99
N GLY A 51 -9.68 7.72 18.98
CA GLY A 51 -11.14 7.63 18.95
C GLY A 51 -11.77 7.98 17.59
N LYS A 52 -10.97 8.10 16.53
CA LYS A 52 -11.43 8.28 15.15
C LYS A 52 -11.22 7.00 14.36
N LYS A 53 -12.28 6.50 13.76
CA LYS A 53 -12.22 5.40 12.80
C LYS A 53 -12.05 5.94 11.39
N GLU A 54 -11.01 5.51 10.70
CA GLU A 54 -10.71 5.90 9.32
C GLU A 54 -10.63 4.68 8.41
N LYS A 55 -11.05 4.86 7.15
CA LYS A 55 -11.06 3.82 6.13
C LYS A 55 -10.36 4.32 4.88
N PHE A 56 -9.32 3.61 4.47
CA PHE A 56 -8.51 3.92 3.30
C PHE A 56 -8.52 2.76 2.30
N GLN A 57 -8.41 3.15 1.03
CA GLN A 57 -8.23 2.24 -0.08
C GLN A 57 -7.04 2.70 -0.91
N TYR A 58 -6.00 1.88 -0.98
CA TYR A 58 -4.84 2.10 -1.85
C TYR A 58 -4.99 1.22 -3.08
N SER A 59 -4.78 1.78 -4.26
CA SER A 59 -4.99 1.05 -5.52
C SER A 59 -3.79 1.24 -6.43
N ILE A 60 -3.25 0.13 -6.93
CA ILE A 60 -2.19 0.12 -7.94
C ILE A 60 -2.82 -0.39 -9.22
N ALA A 61 -3.04 0.53 -10.16
CA ALA A 61 -3.55 0.20 -11.48
C ALA A 61 -2.44 -0.45 -12.30
N GLN A 62 -2.78 -1.53 -13.01
CA GLN A 62 -1.95 -2.01 -14.11
C GLN A 62 -2.04 -0.95 -15.21
N ASP A 63 -0.89 -0.41 -15.60
CA ASP A 63 -0.77 0.74 -16.48
C ASP A 63 -1.72 0.64 -17.71
N TRP A 64 -2.40 1.74 -18.05
CA TRP A 64 -3.32 1.83 -19.18
C TRP A 64 -2.55 2.01 -20.50
N VAL A 65 -1.55 1.17 -20.76
CA VAL A 65 -0.77 1.28 -22.00
C VAL A 65 -1.57 0.72 -23.17
N LYS A 66 -2.14 1.61 -23.98
CA LYS A 66 -2.70 1.26 -25.30
C LYS A 66 -1.56 0.87 -26.26
N TYR A 67 -1.62 -0.35 -26.80
CA TYR A 67 -0.93 -0.84 -28.02
C TYR A 67 0.58 -1.17 -27.97
N PRO A 68 1.04 -2.06 -28.87
CA PRO A 68 1.46 -3.43 -28.55
C PRO A 68 2.91 -3.46 -28.04
N ALA A 69 3.14 -2.97 -26.83
CA ALA A 69 4.44 -3.06 -26.19
C ALA A 69 4.38 -3.96 -24.95
N LYS A 70 4.70 -5.24 -25.22
CA LYS A 70 5.39 -6.19 -24.34
C LYS A 70 4.60 -6.71 -23.13
N GLU A 71 4.41 -8.03 -23.16
CA GLU A 71 3.88 -8.93 -22.13
C GLU A 71 4.41 -8.78 -20.67
N PRO A 72 5.59 -8.20 -20.35
CA PRO A 72 6.10 -8.19 -18.96
C PRO A 72 5.29 -7.35 -17.96
N THR A 73 4.70 -6.23 -18.38
CA THR A 73 3.98 -5.32 -17.46
C THR A 73 2.64 -5.89 -17.01
N LYS A 74 2.06 -6.82 -17.77
CA LYS A 74 0.85 -7.56 -17.38
C LYS A 74 1.04 -8.39 -16.10
N TYR A 75 2.28 -8.74 -15.78
CA TYR A 75 2.62 -9.52 -14.58
C TYR A 75 3.14 -8.66 -13.42
N MET A 76 3.29 -7.35 -13.62
CA MET A 76 3.61 -6.40 -12.55
C MET A 76 2.35 -6.17 -11.72
N LYS A 77 2.11 -7.06 -10.76
CA LYS A 77 1.10 -6.94 -9.72
C LYS A 77 1.80 -6.84 -8.37
N VAL A 78 1.26 -6.01 -7.49
CA VAL A 78 1.72 -5.99 -6.10
C VAL A 78 1.01 -7.12 -5.38
N ASP A 79 1.79 -8.08 -4.91
CA ASP A 79 1.27 -9.13 -4.03
C ASP A 79 1.12 -8.57 -2.62
N TRP A 80 -0.11 -8.19 -2.27
CA TRP A 80 -0.44 -7.70 -0.94
C TRP A 80 -0.51 -8.81 0.12
N ALA A 81 -0.58 -10.10 -0.28
CA ALA A 81 -0.79 -11.18 0.67
C ALA A 81 0.31 -11.28 1.74
N PRO A 82 1.62 -11.21 1.42
CA PRO A 82 2.67 -11.21 2.42
C PRO A 82 2.60 -10.01 3.37
N PHE A 83 2.22 -8.84 2.86
CA PHE A 83 2.09 -7.62 3.66
C PHE A 83 0.92 -7.70 4.63
N VAL A 84 -0.25 -8.14 4.17
CA VAL A 84 -1.42 -8.35 5.03
C VAL A 84 -1.14 -9.40 6.09
N GLN A 85 -0.49 -10.51 5.72
CA GLN A 85 -0.10 -11.55 6.67
C GLN A 85 0.88 -11.01 7.73
N TYR A 86 1.90 -10.26 7.30
CA TYR A 86 2.91 -9.66 8.17
C TYR A 86 2.30 -8.79 9.27
N ILE A 87 1.26 -8.01 8.93
CA ILE A 87 0.53 -7.18 9.87
C ILE A 87 -0.27 -8.06 10.85
N LYS A 88 -1.07 -9.00 10.34
CA LYS A 88 -1.91 -9.88 11.16
C LYS A 88 -1.10 -10.73 12.15
N ASP A 89 0.09 -11.19 11.76
CA ASP A 89 0.99 -11.96 12.63
C ASP A 89 1.52 -11.17 13.82
N ARG A 90 1.51 -9.83 13.75
CA ARG A 90 2.03 -8.92 14.78
C ARG A 90 0.94 -8.27 15.63
N GLN A 91 -0.32 -8.46 15.26
CA GLN A 91 -1.45 -8.03 16.07
C GLN A 91 -1.57 -8.95 17.30
N LYS A 92 -1.74 -8.35 18.48
CA LYS A 92 -1.85 -9.11 19.73
C LYS A 92 -3.17 -9.88 19.83
N PHE A 93 -4.17 -9.49 19.04
CA PHE A 93 -5.52 -10.02 19.07
C PHE A 93 -5.75 -11.28 18.23
N THR A 94 -4.77 -11.73 17.43
CA THR A 94 -4.91 -12.90 16.55
C THR A 94 -4.67 -14.25 17.26
N LYS A 95 -4.85 -14.32 18.58
CA LYS A 95 -4.65 -15.52 19.40
C LYS A 95 -5.95 -16.14 19.86
#